data_AF-A0AA86NYT4-F1
#
_entry.id   AF-A0AA86NYT4-F1
#
_cell.length_a   1.000
_cell.length_b   1.000
_cell.length_c   1.000
_cell.angle_alpha   90.00
_cell.angle_beta   90.00
_cell.angle_gamma   90.00
#
_symmetry.space_group_name_H-M   'P 1'
#
loop_
_entity.id
_entity.type
_entity.pdbx_description
1 polymer ?
#
loop_
_entity_poly.entity_id
_entity_poly.type
_entity_poly.pdbx_seq_one_letter_code
_entity_poly.pdbx_strand_id
1 'polypeptide(L)'
;MNNRTNSTKWTITEKQQLLQLIERYKALDQKPKWAEIQQQMKTKSARQCYDQFIILSKKPSFGNFNHIWTQLEEELLLRLFREDPYNWESIQIEFPEMSVGQLKNKYHFLRKQQSQNKCDKSITLTRQEKNDLAESLKNILGM
;
A
#
# COMPACT_ATOMS: atom_id res chain seq x y z
N MET A 1 25.70 -27.66 9.01
CA MET A 1 24.89 -26.55 9.56
C MET A 1 23.45 -26.75 9.13
N ASN A 2 22.60 -27.31 9.99
CA ASN A 2 21.22 -27.68 9.66
C ASN A 2 20.26 -26.54 10.03
N ASN A 3 20.04 -25.60 9.10
CA ASN A 3 18.99 -24.59 9.23
C ASN A 3 17.62 -25.26 8.99
N ARG A 4 16.97 -25.71 10.08
CA ARG A 4 15.58 -26.16 10.01
C ARG A 4 14.68 -24.95 9.70
N THR A 5 14.27 -24.82 8.44
CA THR A 5 13.25 -23.88 7.98
C THR A 5 11.85 -24.35 8.41
N ASN A 6 11.59 -24.37 9.72
CA ASN A 6 10.35 -24.90 10.30
C ASN A 6 9.24 -23.84 10.44
N SER A 7 9.45 -22.60 9.99
CA SER A 7 8.42 -21.57 10.09
C SER A 7 7.33 -21.77 9.05
N THR A 8 6.16 -22.24 9.50
CA THR A 8 4.95 -22.45 8.68
C THR A 8 4.23 -21.14 8.36
N LYS A 9 4.44 -20.08 9.14
CA LYS A 9 3.81 -18.77 8.93
C LYS A 9 4.64 -17.93 7.95
N TRP A 10 3.96 -17.37 6.95
CA TRP A 10 4.53 -16.45 5.98
C TRP A 10 4.26 -15.00 6.39
N THR A 11 5.32 -14.23 6.62
CA THR A 11 5.20 -12.78 6.86
C THR A 11 4.94 -12.04 5.55
N ILE A 12 4.57 -10.76 5.65
CA ILE A 12 4.39 -9.89 4.48
C ILE A 12 5.71 -9.72 3.73
N THR A 13 6.80 -9.47 4.47
CA THR A 13 8.16 -9.34 3.91
C THR A 13 8.62 -10.58 3.16
N GLU A 14 8.38 -11.77 3.72
CA GLU A 14 8.73 -13.05 3.06
C GLU A 14 7.93 -13.25 1.77
N LYS A 15 6.63 -12.90 1.78
CA LYS A 15 5.79 -12.98 0.57
C LYS A 15 6.29 -11.99 -0.50
N GLN A 16 6.64 -10.76 -0.10
CA GLN A 16 7.18 -9.75 -1.01
C GLN A 16 8.51 -10.22 -1.63
N GLN A 17 9.41 -10.75 -0.81
CA GLN A 17 10.70 -11.26 -1.28
C GLN A 17 10.50 -12.43 -2.26
N LEU A 18 9.62 -13.38 -1.95
CA LEU A 18 9.29 -14.49 -2.86
C LEU A 18 8.78 -13.97 -4.22
N LEU A 19 7.90 -12.97 -4.23
CA LEU A 19 7.35 -12.40 -5.45
C LEU A 19 8.41 -11.68 -6.29
N GLN A 20 9.24 -10.84 -5.68
CA GLN A 20 10.33 -10.14 -6.38
C GLN A 20 11.28 -11.13 -7.07
N LEU A 21 11.60 -12.25 -6.41
CA LEU A 21 12.44 -13.29 -7.01
C LEU A 21 11.76 -13.92 -8.23
N ILE A 22 10.47 -14.19 -8.16
CA ILE A 22 9.69 -14.78 -9.26
C ILE A 22 9.55 -13.80 -10.43
N GLU A 23 9.34 -12.51 -10.16
CA GLU A 23 9.29 -11.47 -11.19
C GLU A 23 10.59 -11.39 -11.99
N ARG A 24 11.75 -11.56 -11.33
CA ARG A 24 13.04 -11.64 -12.04
C ARG A 24 13.10 -12.81 -13.02
N TYR A 25 12.61 -13.99 -12.64
CA TYR A 25 12.55 -15.12 -13.57
C TYR A 25 11.56 -14.88 -14.71
N LYS A 26 10.39 -14.29 -14.42
CA LYS A 26 9.41 -13.92 -15.45
C LYS A 26 9.97 -12.91 -16.46
N ALA A 27 10.69 -11.89 -15.99
CA ALA A 27 11.32 -10.88 -16.84
C ALA A 27 12.39 -11.48 -17.78
N LEU A 28 12.95 -12.63 -17.42
CA LEU A 28 13.91 -13.39 -18.22
C LEU A 28 13.24 -14.48 -19.08
N ASP A 29 11.91 -14.54 -19.12
CA ASP A 29 11.12 -15.63 -19.73
C ASP A 29 11.54 -17.03 -19.25
N GLN A 30 11.94 -17.12 -17.97
CA GLN A 30 12.39 -18.36 -17.34
C GLN A 30 11.40 -18.87 -16.31
N LYS A 31 11.36 -20.19 -16.16
CA LYS A 31 10.64 -20.84 -15.07
C LYS A 31 11.36 -20.58 -13.74
N PRO A 32 10.65 -20.26 -12.65
CA PRO A 32 11.26 -20.04 -11.34
C PRO A 32 12.01 -21.29 -10.87
N LYS A 33 13.31 -21.12 -10.58
CA LYS A 33 14.14 -22.20 -10.04
C LYS A 33 14.04 -22.20 -8.52
N TRP A 34 13.16 -23.04 -7.98
CA TRP A 34 12.84 -23.05 -6.54
C TRP A 34 14.04 -23.29 -5.62
N ALA A 35 15.02 -24.07 -6.06
CA ALA A 35 16.26 -24.29 -5.30
C ALA A 35 17.10 -23.00 -5.17
N GLU A 36 17.19 -22.20 -6.24
CA GLU A 36 17.88 -20.89 -6.21
C GLU A 36 17.08 -19.88 -5.38
N ILE A 37 15.74 -19.88 -5.49
CA ILE A 37 14.86 -19.05 -4.67
C ILE A 37 15.02 -19.36 -3.18
N GLN A 38 15.10 -20.65 -2.80
CA GLN A 38 15.36 -21.06 -1.42
C GLN A 38 16.68 -20.47 -0.89
N GLN A 39 17.75 -20.52 -1.69
CA GLN A 39 19.05 -19.98 -1.27
C GLN A 39 18.99 -18.48 -0.97
N GLN A 40 18.14 -17.74 -1.69
CA GLN A 40 17.92 -16.31 -1.47
C GLN A 40 16.98 -16.04 -0.29
N MET A 41 15.93 -16.85 -0.10
CA MET A 41 14.97 -16.71 1.00
C MET A 41 15.60 -17.05 2.37
N LYS A 42 16.42 -18.11 2.43
CA LYS A 42 17.09 -18.66 3.64
C LYS A 42 16.17 -19.14 4.79
N THR A 43 14.95 -18.60 4.90
CA THR A 43 13.98 -18.90 5.96
C THR A 43 12.94 -19.96 5.57
N LYS A 44 12.79 -20.21 4.27
CA LYS A 44 11.79 -21.10 3.66
C LYS A 44 12.44 -22.08 2.71
N SER A 45 11.94 -23.31 2.67
CA SER A 45 12.40 -24.34 1.73
C SER A 45 11.85 -24.11 0.33
N ALA A 46 12.49 -24.69 -0.68
CA ALA A 46 12.06 -24.61 -2.08
C ALA A 46 10.61 -25.07 -2.25
N ARG A 47 10.21 -26.11 -1.51
CA ARG A 47 8.83 -26.61 -1.52
C ARG A 47 7.86 -25.60 -0.94
N GLN A 48 8.19 -25.00 0.21
CA GLN A 48 7.36 -23.95 0.82
C GLN A 48 7.21 -22.75 -0.13
N CYS A 49 8.28 -22.34 -0.81
CA CYS A 49 8.25 -21.26 -1.80
C CYS A 49 7.30 -21.59 -2.96
N TYR A 50 7.36 -22.81 -3.50
CA TYR A 50 6.45 -23.28 -4.54
C TYR A 50 4.98 -23.27 -4.07
N ASP A 51 4.70 -23.93 -2.93
CA ASP A 51 3.34 -24.03 -2.41
C ASP A 51 2.76 -22.62 -2.13
N GLN A 52 3.56 -21.72 -1.58
CA GLN A 52 3.17 -20.35 -1.37
C GLN A 52 2.91 -19.63 -2.69
N PHE A 53 3.77 -19.76 -3.70
CA PHE A 53 3.52 -19.16 -5.01
C PHE A 53 2.22 -19.64 -5.65
N ILE A 54 1.88 -20.93 -5.53
CA ILE A 54 0.59 -21.46 -6.01
C ILE A 54 -0.57 -20.81 -5.25
N ILE A 55 -0.45 -20.63 -3.94
CA ILE A 55 -1.47 -19.92 -3.13
C ILE A 55 -1.60 -18.44 -3.57
N LEU A 56 -0.48 -17.78 -3.86
CA LEU A 56 -0.47 -16.38 -4.27
C LEU A 56 -1.03 -16.19 -5.68
N SER A 57 -0.70 -17.09 -6.62
CA SER A 57 -1.17 -17.04 -8.00
C SER A 57 -2.64 -17.42 -8.18
N LYS A 58 -3.19 -18.27 -7.30
CA LYS A 58 -4.61 -18.61 -7.28
C LYS A 58 -5.51 -17.51 -6.72
N LYS A 59 -4.94 -16.47 -6.12
CA LYS A 59 -5.71 -15.31 -5.68
C LYS A 59 -5.76 -14.32 -6.85
N PRO A 60 -6.92 -14.12 -7.50
CA PRO A 60 -7.06 -13.20 -8.64
C PRO A 60 -6.75 -11.75 -8.27
N SER A 61 -6.59 -11.49 -6.97
CA SER A 61 -6.42 -10.20 -6.36
C SER A 61 -5.04 -10.11 -5.69
N PHE A 62 -3.97 -10.56 -6.34
CA PHE A 62 -2.60 -10.29 -5.86
C PHE A 62 -2.08 -9.08 -6.64
N GLY A 63 -2.68 -7.92 -6.36
CA GLY A 63 -2.25 -6.65 -6.90
C GLY A 63 -0.85 -6.30 -6.47
N ASN A 64 -0.21 -5.36 -7.17
CA ASN A 64 1.19 -5.04 -6.99
C ASN A 64 1.50 -4.67 -5.52
N PHE A 65 2.23 -5.52 -4.78
CA PHE A 65 2.44 -5.38 -3.33
C PHE A 65 3.26 -4.15 -2.96
N ASN A 66 4.01 -3.62 -3.93
CA ASN A 66 4.80 -2.40 -3.82
C ASN A 66 4.14 -1.23 -4.54
N HIS A 67 2.84 -1.31 -4.81
CA HIS A 67 2.11 -0.20 -5.42
C HIS A 67 2.19 1.04 -4.52
N ILE A 68 2.85 2.07 -5.05
CA ILE A 68 2.90 3.40 -4.44
C ILE A 68 1.62 4.11 -4.87
N TRP A 69 0.72 4.29 -3.91
CA TRP A 69 -0.51 5.05 -4.14
C TRP A 69 -0.19 6.50 -4.43
N THR A 70 -0.60 6.97 -5.60
CA THR A 70 -0.57 8.39 -5.95
C THR A 70 -1.77 9.11 -5.35
N GLN A 71 -1.66 10.43 -5.16
CA GLN A 71 -2.77 11.25 -4.67
C GLN A 71 -4.01 11.14 -5.59
N LEU A 72 -3.80 11.04 -6.90
CA LEU A 72 -4.88 10.88 -7.88
C LEU A 72 -5.64 9.56 -7.67
N GLU A 73 -4.93 8.47 -7.42
CA GLU A 73 -5.54 7.16 -7.13
C GLU A 73 -6.29 7.16 -5.80
N GLU A 74 -5.76 7.85 -4.79
CA GLU A 74 -6.44 8.04 -3.51
C GLU A 74 -7.75 8.83 -3.66
N GLU A 75 -7.71 9.92 -4.41
CA GLU A 75 -8.88 10.75 -4.72
C GLU A 75 -9.92 9.97 -5.54
N LEU A 76 -9.47 9.22 -6.54
CA LEU A 76 -10.28 8.31 -7.34
C LEU A 76 -10.97 7.27 -6.45
N LEU A 77 -10.22 6.60 -5.57
CA LEU A 77 -10.76 5.59 -4.65
C LEU A 77 -11.82 6.18 -3.72
N LEU A 78 -11.57 7.37 -3.17
CA LEU A 78 -12.52 8.06 -2.30
C LEU A 78 -13.77 8.51 -3.06
N ARG A 79 -13.64 8.93 -4.32
CA ARG A 79 -14.77 9.31 -5.17
C ARG A 79 -15.64 8.11 -5.51
N LEU A 80 -15.05 7.03 -6.02
CA LEU A 80 -15.78 5.81 -6.39
C LEU A 80 -16.51 5.21 -5.19
N PHE A 81 -15.91 5.23 -4.00
CA PHE A 81 -16.58 4.78 -2.78
C PHE A 81 -17.77 5.68 -2.36
N ARG A 82 -17.77 6.98 -2.70
CA ARG A 82 -18.94 7.85 -2.47
C ARG A 82 -20.07 7.57 -3.44
N GLU A 83 -19.74 7.19 -4.67
CA GLU A 83 -20.69 6.89 -5.74
C GLU A 83 -21.35 5.51 -5.52
N ASP A 84 -20.56 4.49 -5.18
CA ASP A 84 -21.05 3.13 -4.94
C ASP A 84 -20.46 2.55 -3.62
N PRO A 85 -21.04 2.92 -2.47
CA PRO A 85 -20.51 2.52 -1.18
C PRO A 85 -20.65 1.00 -0.98
N TYR A 86 -19.61 0.39 -0.44
CA TYR A 86 -19.53 -1.05 -0.11
C TYR A 86 -19.49 -2.02 -1.30
N ASN A 87 -19.65 -1.56 -2.54
CA ASN A 87 -19.48 -2.38 -3.73
C ASN A 87 -18.03 -2.36 -4.23
N TRP A 88 -17.16 -3.06 -3.50
CA TRP A 88 -15.73 -3.06 -3.80
C TRP A 88 -15.36 -3.75 -5.11
N GLU A 89 -16.19 -4.65 -5.61
CA GLU A 89 -15.97 -5.33 -6.89
C GLU A 89 -16.16 -4.36 -8.06
N SER A 90 -17.18 -3.50 -7.99
CA SER A 90 -17.37 -2.40 -8.95
C SER A 90 -16.19 -1.42 -8.93
N ILE A 91 -15.74 -1.02 -7.74
CA ILE A 91 -14.56 -0.14 -7.60
C ILE A 91 -13.29 -0.81 -8.15
N GLN A 92 -13.14 -2.12 -8.01
CA GLN A 92 -11.97 -2.85 -8.52
C GLN A 92 -11.83 -2.77 -10.04
N ILE A 93 -12.93 -2.61 -10.78
CA ILE A 93 -12.88 -2.47 -12.25
C ILE A 93 -11.99 -1.27 -12.64
N GLU A 94 -12.01 -0.20 -11.86
CA GLU A 94 -11.18 1.00 -12.06
C GLU A 94 -9.73 0.83 -11.56
N PHE A 95 -9.45 -0.24 -10.81
CA PHE A 95 -8.12 -0.58 -10.31
C PHE A 95 -7.77 -2.06 -10.62
N PRO A 96 -7.56 -2.41 -11.90
CA PRO A 96 -7.39 -3.80 -12.33
C PRO A 96 -6.15 -4.48 -11.71
N GLU A 97 -5.13 -3.68 -11.41
CA GLU A 97 -3.89 -4.13 -10.78
C GLU A 97 -3.97 -4.22 -9.24
N MET A 98 -5.15 -3.96 -8.66
CA MET A 98 -5.35 -3.93 -7.22
C MET A 98 -6.41 -4.91 -6.79
N SER A 99 -6.24 -5.44 -5.59
CA SER A 99 -7.23 -6.30 -4.96
C SER A 99 -8.26 -5.53 -4.19
N VAL A 100 -9.49 -6.05 -4.11
CA VAL A 100 -10.51 -5.58 -3.17
C VAL A 100 -9.96 -5.40 -1.75
N GLY A 101 -9.07 -6.31 -1.31
CA GLY A 101 -8.38 -6.19 -0.02
C GLY A 101 -7.47 -4.97 0.08
N GLN A 102 -6.65 -4.71 -0.96
CA GLN A 102 -5.81 -3.50 -1.03
C GLN A 102 -6.65 -2.23 -1.05
N LEU A 103 -7.75 -2.20 -1.82
CA LEU A 103 -8.67 -1.06 -1.90
C LEU A 103 -9.30 -0.77 -0.53
N LYS A 104 -9.82 -1.80 0.16
CA LYS A 104 -10.36 -1.68 1.52
C LYS A 104 -9.33 -1.14 2.50
N ASN A 105 -8.14 -1.74 2.52
CA ASN A 105 -7.07 -1.34 3.42
C ASN A 105 -6.67 0.13 3.19
N LYS A 106 -6.53 0.53 1.93
CA LYS A 106 -6.21 1.92 1.57
C LYS A 106 -7.31 2.87 1.99
N TYR A 107 -8.57 2.55 1.71
CA TYR A 107 -9.70 3.39 2.11
C TYR A 107 -9.75 3.59 3.62
N HIS A 108 -9.60 2.52 4.41
CA HIS A 108 -9.56 2.64 5.87
C HIS A 108 -8.39 3.50 6.36
N PHE A 109 -7.22 3.36 5.74
CA PHE A 109 -6.08 4.21 6.02
C PHE A 109 -6.36 5.70 5.71
N LEU A 110 -6.93 6.01 4.54
CA LEU A 110 -7.31 7.37 4.15
C LEU A 110 -8.36 7.97 5.09
N ARG A 111 -9.35 7.19 5.52
CA ARG A 111 -10.36 7.60 6.50
C ARG A 111 -9.73 7.96 7.85
N LYS A 112 -8.77 7.14 8.31
CA LYS A 112 -8.03 7.42 9.53
C LYS A 112 -7.23 8.72 9.42
N GLN A 113 -6.53 8.94 8.31
CA GLN A 113 -5.81 10.19 8.06
C GLN A 113 -6.76 11.41 8.03
N GLN A 114 -7.94 11.30 7.41
CA GLN A 114 -8.93 12.39 7.40
C GLN A 114 -9.45 12.71 8.80
N SER A 115 -9.63 11.72 9.68
CA SER A 115 -10.03 11.96 11.07
C SER A 115 -8.94 12.63 11.90
N GLN A 116 -7.66 12.31 11.65
CA GLN A 116 -6.52 12.92 12.34
C GLN A 116 -6.30 14.36 11.84
N ASN A 117 -6.34 14.56 10.52
CA ASN A 117 -6.28 15.90 9.90
C ASN A 117 -7.49 16.79 10.22
N LYS A 118 -8.59 16.24 10.77
CA LYS A 118 -9.72 17.02 11.29
C LYS A 118 -9.45 17.56 12.70
N CYS A 119 -8.62 16.88 13.50
CA CYS A 119 -8.21 17.33 14.83
C CYS A 119 -7.11 18.40 14.75
N ASP A 120 -6.18 18.26 13.81
CA ASP A 120 -5.07 19.22 13.63
C ASP A 120 -5.47 20.51 12.89
N LYS A 121 -6.65 20.56 12.25
CA LYS A 121 -7.19 21.79 11.66
C LYS A 121 -7.89 22.71 12.67
N SER A 122 -7.90 22.34 13.95
CA SER A 122 -8.36 23.19 15.04
C SER A 122 -7.19 23.56 15.96
N ILE A 123 -6.13 24.18 15.41
CA ILE A 123 -5.09 24.98 16.10
C ILE A 123 -4.17 25.48 14.96
N THR A 124 -3.69 26.71 14.81
CA THR A 124 -3.88 28.02 15.45
C THR A 124 -3.08 28.94 14.53
N LEU A 125 -3.66 29.95 13.87
CA LEU A 125 -2.85 31.06 13.34
C LEU A 125 -1.99 31.53 14.50
N THR A 126 -0.67 31.40 14.36
CA THR A 126 0.24 31.72 15.44
C THR A 126 0.02 33.18 15.84
N ARG A 127 0.23 33.51 17.12
CA ARG A 127 0.10 34.89 17.59
C ARG A 127 0.96 35.85 16.75
N GLN A 128 2.08 35.35 16.22
CA GLN A 128 2.96 36.07 15.31
C GLN A 128 2.28 36.37 13.98
N GLU A 129 1.68 35.38 13.30
CA GLU A 129 0.98 35.60 12.01
C GLU A 129 -0.22 36.54 12.16
N LYS A 130 -0.92 36.51 13.30
CA LYS A 130 -2.01 37.47 13.58
C LYS A 130 -1.47 38.89 13.81
N ASN A 131 -0.33 39.02 14.48
CA ASN A 131 0.31 40.32 14.71
C ASN A 131 0.87 40.89 13.40
N ASP A 132 1.49 40.06 12.56
CA ASP A 132 2.07 40.48 11.29
C ASP A 132 0.98 40.94 10.30
N LEU A 133 -0.19 40.28 10.30
CA LEU A 133 -1.35 40.72 9.53
C LEU A 133 -1.97 42.02 10.07
N ALA A 134 -2.06 42.16 11.39
CA ALA A 134 -2.56 43.38 12.03
C ALA A 134 -1.65 44.60 11.75
N GLU A 135 -0.33 44.39 11.75
CA GLU A 135 0.64 45.45 11.47
C GLU A 135 0.67 45.80 9.97
N SER A 136 0.50 44.80 9.11
CA SER A 136 0.34 45.03 7.66
C SER A 136 -0.91 45.85 7.35
N LEU A 137 -2.04 45.60 8.03
CA LEU A 137 -3.27 46.37 7.84
C LEU A 137 -3.20 47.80 8.37
N LYS A 138 -2.50 48.05 9.49
CA LYS A 138 -2.27 49.42 9.99
C LYS A 138 -1.45 50.25 8.99
N ASN A 139 -0.40 49.65 8.42
CA ASN A 139 0.44 50.31 7.41
C ASN A 139 -0.33 50.64 6.11
N ILE A 140 -1.34 49.84 5.75
CA ILE A 140 -2.18 50.09 4.57
C ILE A 140 -3.23 51.17 4.85
N LEU A 141 -3.79 51.21 6.07
CA LEU A 141 -4.84 52.16 6.44
C LEU A 141 -4.32 53.51 6.96
N GLY A 142 -3.00 53.67 7.10
CA GLY A 142 -2.37 54.95 7.44
C GLY A 142 -2.75 55.49 8.83
N MET A 143 -2.95 54.60 9.80
CA MET A 143 -3.08 54.94 11.23
C MET A 143 -1.77 54.67 11.97
#